data_AF-A0A7Y8SUV0-F1
#
_entry.id   AF-A0A7Y8SUV0-F1
#
_cell.length_a   1.000
_cell.length_b   1.000
_cell.length_c   1.000
_cell.angle_alpha   90.00
_cell.angle_beta   90.00
_cell.angle_gamma   90.00
#
_symmetry.space_group_name_H-M   'P 1'
#
loop_
_entity.id
_entity.type
_entity.pdbx_description
1 polymer ?
#
loop_
_entity_poly.entity_id
_entity_poly.type
_entity_poly.pdbx_seq_one_letter_code
_entity_poly.pdbx_strand_id
1 'polypeptide(L)'
;MSYAVYLGAAGWDHPSWQGAFYPEEMPAEWRLAFYNTLYRCVYLERAAWADLASEIWAQWAQETQEDFRFILEASESGGRDAAAAEAFGGRAVLVDSATDARLLWFDAATALRPLADRLRSQWGQAPVYLISRDADLSRLAEVRAMLDLMGL
;
A
#
# COMPACT_ATOMS: atom_id res chain seq x y z
N MET A 1 6.12 -10.67 -19.40
CA MET A 1 6.06 -9.66 -18.34
C MET A 1 5.67 -10.37 -17.06
N SER A 2 6.55 -10.47 -16.07
CA SER A 2 6.19 -10.94 -14.73
C SER A 2 5.43 -9.81 -14.03
N TYR A 3 4.16 -10.03 -13.71
CA TYR A 3 3.35 -9.04 -13.01
C TYR A 3 3.76 -9.02 -11.53
N ALA A 4 3.95 -7.81 -10.99
CA ALA A 4 4.50 -7.60 -9.65
C ALA A 4 3.42 -7.70 -8.57
N VAL A 5 3.83 -8.23 -7.41
CA VAL A 5 3.02 -8.25 -6.19
C VAL A 5 3.57 -7.21 -5.23
N TYR A 6 2.70 -6.35 -4.73
CA TYR A 6 3.04 -5.29 -3.79
C TYR A 6 2.39 -5.59 -2.45
N LEU A 7 3.17 -5.53 -1.38
CA LEU A 7 2.69 -5.69 -0.01
C LEU A 7 2.80 -4.34 0.70
N GLY A 8 1.72 -3.98 1.40
CA GLY A 8 1.60 -2.76 2.18
C GLY A 8 0.47 -2.82 3.20
N ALA A 9 0.13 -1.66 3.75
CA ALA A 9 -0.91 -1.47 4.76
C ALA A 9 -1.82 -0.29 4.40
N ALA A 10 -2.98 -0.18 5.05
CA ALA A 10 -3.80 1.02 5.05
C ALA A 10 -3.16 2.07 5.95
N GLY A 11 -2.57 3.10 5.34
CA GLY A 11 -1.73 4.07 6.02
C GLY A 11 -0.40 3.48 6.51
N TRP A 12 0.53 4.38 6.84
CA TRP A 12 1.81 4.04 7.47
C TRP A 12 1.91 4.61 8.89
N ASP A 13 1.12 5.63 9.24
CA ASP A 13 1.22 6.33 10.51
C ASP A 13 0.33 5.70 11.58
N HIS A 14 0.84 4.66 12.25
CA HIS A 14 0.11 3.95 13.30
C HIS A 14 0.78 4.12 14.66
N PRO A 15 0.10 4.60 15.71
CA PRO A 15 0.68 4.75 17.05
C PRO A 15 1.20 3.43 17.63
N SER A 16 0.55 2.31 17.31
CA SER A 16 0.95 0.96 17.73
C SER A 16 2.28 0.49 17.11
N TRP A 17 2.75 1.15 16.06
CA TRP A 17 4.02 0.85 15.42
C TRP A 17 5.20 1.51 16.12
N GLN A 18 4.94 2.51 16.98
CA GLN A 18 5.99 3.18 17.75
C GLN A 18 6.64 2.22 18.76
N GLY A 19 7.95 2.08 18.70
CA GLY A 19 8.74 1.16 19.53
C GLY A 19 8.79 -0.29 19.04
N ALA A 20 7.85 -0.70 18.18
CA ALA A 20 7.78 -2.06 17.62
C ALA A 20 8.32 -2.14 16.18
N PHE A 21 7.95 -1.15 15.35
CA PHE A 21 8.34 -1.05 13.94
C PHE A 21 9.12 0.25 13.69
N TYR A 22 8.64 1.36 14.24
CA TYR A 22 9.37 2.63 14.25
C TYR A 22 10.21 2.76 15.53
N PRO A 23 11.50 3.15 15.44
CA PRO A 23 12.29 3.58 16.60
C PRO A 23 11.57 4.61 17.47
N GLU A 24 11.63 4.47 18.79
CA GLU A 24 10.84 5.26 19.78
C GLU A 24 10.89 6.78 19.56
N GLU A 25 12.04 7.31 19.15
CA GLU A 25 12.27 8.74 18.94
C GLU A 25 12.13 9.19 17.48
N MET A 26 11.56 8.36 16.60
CA MET A 26 11.44 8.65 15.17
C MET A 26 10.39 9.76 14.90
N PRO A 27 10.78 10.87 14.25
CA PRO A 27 9.84 11.89 13.80
C PRO A 27 8.83 11.35 12.79
N ALA A 28 7.60 11.87 12.81
CA ALA A 28 6.54 11.41 11.90
C ALA A 28 6.88 11.63 10.41
N GLU A 29 7.58 12.71 10.09
CA GLU A 29 8.05 13.02 8.73
C GLU A 29 8.97 11.92 8.15
N TRP A 30 9.75 11.22 8.97
CA TRP A 30 10.65 10.16 8.49
C TRP A 30 9.98 8.79 8.39
N ARG A 31 8.77 8.64 8.92
CA ARG A 31 8.07 7.35 8.97
C ARG A 31 7.76 6.81 7.58
N LEU A 32 7.42 7.68 6.61
CA LEU A 32 7.18 7.27 5.23
C LEU A 32 8.47 6.79 4.56
N ALA A 33 9.56 7.56 4.70
CA ALA A 33 10.87 7.19 4.17
C ALA A 33 11.33 5.82 4.71
N PHE A 34 11.17 5.59 6.02
CA PHE A 34 11.44 4.31 6.66
C PHE A 34 10.52 3.20 6.14
N TYR A 35 9.21 3.44 6.10
CA TYR A 35 8.19 2.48 5.65
C TYR A 35 8.48 1.95 4.24
N ASN A 36 8.82 2.85 3.31
CA ASN A 36 9.13 2.52 1.92
C ASN A 36 10.37 1.60 1.75
N THR A 37 11.24 1.51 2.77
CA THR A 37 12.35 0.54 2.73
C THR A 37 11.91 -0.90 2.96
N LEU A 38 10.75 -1.11 3.59
CA LEU A 38 10.23 -2.42 3.99
C LEU A 38 9.00 -2.84 3.17
N TYR A 39 8.20 -1.88 2.72
CA TYR A 39 6.99 -2.10 1.94
C TYR A 39 7.03 -1.28 0.64
N ARG A 40 6.40 -1.81 -0.40
CA ARG A 40 6.46 -1.23 -1.75
C ARG A 40 5.19 -0.50 -2.16
N CYS A 41 4.17 -0.52 -1.31
CA CYS A 41 2.98 0.26 -1.51
C CYS A 41 2.35 0.66 -0.19
N VAL A 42 1.47 1.66 -0.26
CA VAL A 42 0.59 2.02 0.84
C VAL A 42 -0.78 2.37 0.29
N TYR A 43 -1.83 1.98 1.03
CA TYR A 43 -3.19 2.37 0.71
C TYR A 43 -3.56 3.64 1.47
N LEU A 44 -4.18 4.60 0.76
CA LEU A 44 -4.72 5.82 1.32
C LEU A 44 -6.20 5.91 0.98
N GLU A 45 -7.01 5.96 2.03
CA GLU A 45 -8.42 6.33 1.92
C GLU A 45 -8.55 7.76 1.40
N ARG A 46 -9.70 8.07 0.78
CA ARG A 46 -9.85 9.34 0.07
C ARG A 46 -9.64 10.57 0.95
N ALA A 47 -10.11 10.53 2.18
CA ALA A 47 -9.97 11.65 3.13
C ALA A 47 -8.50 11.99 3.45
N ALA A 48 -7.60 11.01 3.35
CA ALA A 48 -6.19 11.20 3.65
C ALA A 48 -5.43 11.94 2.53
N TRP A 49 -5.97 11.96 1.31
CA TRP A 49 -5.22 12.40 0.13
C TRP A 49 -5.94 13.45 -0.74
N ALA A 50 -7.28 13.50 -0.75
CA ALA A 50 -8.06 14.29 -1.71
C ALA A 50 -7.82 15.81 -1.65
N ASP A 51 -7.42 16.34 -0.50
CA ASP A 51 -7.19 17.78 -0.29
C ASP A 51 -5.71 18.10 0.04
N LEU A 52 -4.80 17.15 -0.18
CA LEU A 52 -3.37 17.40 -0.02
C LEU A 52 -2.84 18.30 -1.14
N ALA A 53 -2.02 19.28 -0.75
CA ALA A 53 -1.33 20.15 -1.70
C ALA A 53 -0.32 19.37 -2.54
N SER A 54 -0.08 19.82 -3.78
CA SER A 54 0.89 19.22 -4.70
C SER A 54 2.31 19.17 -4.15
N GLU A 55 2.67 20.08 -3.24
CA GLU A 55 3.96 20.12 -2.56
C GLU A 55 4.16 18.92 -1.63
N ILE A 56 3.12 18.51 -0.88
CA ILE A 56 3.16 17.33 -0.01
C ILE A 56 3.38 16.07 -0.86
N TRP A 57 2.73 16.00 -2.02
CA TRP A 57 2.92 14.90 -2.96
C TRP A 57 4.33 14.84 -3.55
N ALA A 58 4.85 15.99 -3.96
CA ALA A 58 6.21 16.08 -4.48
C ALA A 58 7.22 15.64 -3.42
N GLN A 59 7.00 16.00 -2.15
CA GLN A 59 7.81 15.55 -1.02
C GLN A 59 7.75 14.03 -0.87
N TRP A 60 6.55 13.43 -0.77
CA TRP A 60 6.42 11.97 -0.64
C TRP A 60 7.03 11.21 -1.82
N ALA A 61 6.94 11.75 -3.04
CA ALA A 61 7.59 11.17 -4.21
C ALA A 61 9.13 11.25 -4.13
N GLN A 62 9.70 12.26 -3.48
CA GLN A 62 11.14 12.37 -3.25
C GLN A 62 11.64 11.44 -2.13
N GLU A 63 10.80 11.19 -1.12
CA GLU A 63 11.14 10.35 0.04
C GLU A 63 10.95 8.85 -0.22
N THR A 64 10.26 8.48 -1.30
CA THR A 64 9.95 7.09 -1.66
C THR A 64 10.70 6.63 -2.91
N GLN A 65 10.93 5.31 -3.01
CA GLN A 65 11.58 4.70 -4.18
C GLN A 65 10.69 4.82 -5.43
N GLU A 66 11.29 4.79 -6.62
CA GLU A 66 10.55 4.88 -7.89
C GLU A 66 9.53 3.74 -8.08
N ASP A 67 9.81 2.56 -7.53
CA ASP A 67 8.91 1.41 -7.56
C ASP A 67 7.82 1.44 -6.49
N PHE A 68 7.83 2.43 -5.60
CA PHE A 68 6.79 2.58 -4.59
C PHE A 68 5.47 3.00 -5.23
N ARG A 69 4.35 2.45 -4.76
CA ARG A 69 3.01 2.72 -5.29
C ARG A 69 2.09 3.26 -4.20
N PHE A 70 1.43 4.37 -4.49
CA PHE A 70 0.38 4.92 -3.66
C PHE A 70 -0.97 4.43 -4.18
N ILE A 71 -1.65 3.59 -3.40
CA ILE A 71 -2.95 3.02 -3.77
C ILE A 71 -4.02 3.93 -3.21
N LEU A 72 -4.71 4.64 -4.09
CA LEU A 72 -5.62 5.72 -3.73
C LEU A 72 -7.06 5.26 -3.91
N GLU A 73 -7.85 5.38 -2.86
CA GLU A 73 -9.28 5.13 -2.95
C GLU A 73 -9.97 6.17 -3.84
N ALA A 74 -10.56 5.72 -4.95
CA ALA A 74 -11.37 6.54 -5.83
C ALA A 74 -12.78 6.76 -5.24
N SER A 75 -13.38 7.91 -5.54
CA SER A 75 -14.78 8.22 -5.32
C SER A 75 -15.58 8.09 -6.61
N GLU A 76 -16.91 7.98 -6.48
CA GLU A 76 -17.86 8.05 -7.59
C GLU A 76 -17.66 9.31 -8.47
N SER A 77 -17.09 10.38 -7.92
CA SER A 77 -16.70 11.60 -8.65
C SER A 77 -15.31 11.47 -9.32
N GLY A 78 -15.11 10.44 -10.14
CA GLY A 78 -13.78 10.03 -10.64
C GLY A 78 -12.95 11.08 -11.41
N GLY A 79 -13.53 12.21 -11.82
CA GLY A 79 -12.82 13.28 -12.54
C GLY A 79 -11.80 14.06 -11.70
N ARG A 80 -12.11 14.36 -10.43
CA ARG A 80 -11.16 15.06 -9.52
C ARG A 80 -10.03 14.12 -9.10
N ASP A 81 -10.35 12.84 -8.95
CA ASP A 81 -9.40 11.83 -8.52
C ASP A 81 -8.39 11.49 -9.61
N ALA A 82 -8.80 11.48 -10.88
CA ALA A 82 -7.90 11.30 -12.02
C ALA A 82 -6.88 12.44 -12.14
N ALA A 83 -7.33 13.70 -12.06
CA ALA A 83 -6.45 14.86 -12.12
C ALA A 83 -5.47 14.90 -10.94
N ALA A 84 -5.94 14.51 -9.75
CA ALA A 84 -5.06 14.30 -8.62
C ALA A 84 -4.05 13.22 -9.00
N ALA A 85 -4.46 11.98 -9.29
CA ALA A 85 -3.57 10.85 -9.61
C ALA A 85 -2.52 11.14 -10.70
N GLU A 86 -2.85 11.94 -11.72
CA GLU A 86 -1.88 12.39 -12.73
C GLU A 86 -0.74 13.22 -12.13
N ALA A 87 -1.03 14.06 -11.12
CA ALA A 87 -0.01 14.81 -10.40
C ALA A 87 1.00 13.92 -9.64
N PHE A 88 0.73 12.62 -9.51
CA PHE A 88 1.57 11.65 -8.80
C PHE A 88 2.55 10.92 -9.74
N GLY A 89 2.69 11.37 -10.99
CA GLY A 89 3.76 10.93 -11.89
C GLY A 89 3.78 9.42 -12.14
N GLY A 90 2.60 8.80 -12.30
CA GLY A 90 2.46 7.36 -12.58
C GLY A 90 2.68 6.43 -11.38
N ARG A 91 2.93 6.98 -10.18
CA ARG A 91 3.06 6.19 -8.93
C ARG A 91 1.74 5.98 -8.20
N ALA A 92 0.74 6.81 -8.48
CA ALA A 92 -0.61 6.62 -7.96
C ALA A 92 -1.37 5.56 -8.75
N VAL A 93 -2.09 4.72 -8.02
CA VAL A 93 -2.99 3.72 -8.57
C VAL A 93 -4.35 3.99 -7.95
N LEU A 94 -5.27 4.53 -8.74
CA LEU A 94 -6.67 4.64 -8.35
C LEU A 94 -7.28 3.24 -8.32
N VAL A 95 -7.94 2.93 -7.20
CA VAL A 95 -8.68 1.69 -7.00
C VAL A 95 -10.04 2.02 -6.39
N ASP A 96 -11.04 1.24 -6.79
CA ASP A 96 -12.29 1.18 -6.05
C ASP A 96 -12.13 0.14 -4.94
N SER A 97 -12.19 0.57 -3.68
CA SER A 97 -11.86 -0.28 -2.53
C SER A 97 -12.81 -1.47 -2.36
N ALA A 98 -14.01 -1.41 -2.96
CA ALA A 98 -15.03 -2.44 -2.90
C ALA A 98 -14.98 -3.43 -4.08
N THR A 99 -14.55 -2.98 -5.26
CA THR A 99 -14.72 -3.75 -6.51
C THR A 99 -13.43 -4.02 -7.28
N ASP A 100 -12.33 -3.34 -6.97
CA ASP A 100 -11.08 -3.53 -7.71
C ASP A 100 -10.44 -4.89 -7.38
N ALA A 101 -10.45 -5.79 -8.36
CA ALA A 101 -9.93 -7.14 -8.19
C ALA A 101 -8.43 -7.17 -7.86
N ARG A 102 -7.66 -6.14 -8.23
CA ARG A 102 -6.22 -6.04 -7.95
C ARG A 102 -5.92 -5.81 -6.48
N LEU A 103 -6.91 -5.34 -5.72
CA LEU A 103 -6.78 -5.02 -4.30
C LEU A 103 -7.20 -6.23 -3.45
N LEU A 104 -6.21 -6.88 -2.85
CA LEU A 104 -6.41 -8.01 -1.95
C LEU A 104 -6.23 -7.56 -0.51
N TRP A 105 -7.36 -7.36 0.16
CA TRP A 105 -7.38 -7.02 1.56
C TRP A 105 -7.14 -8.24 2.46
N PHE A 106 -6.36 -8.04 3.51
CA PHE A 106 -6.20 -8.99 4.61
C PHE A 106 -6.13 -8.26 5.96
N ASP A 107 -6.28 -9.00 7.04
CA ASP A 107 -6.29 -8.54 8.43
C ASP A 107 -5.67 -9.64 9.32
N ALA A 108 -5.51 -9.35 10.61
CA ALA A 108 -4.95 -10.28 11.59
C ALA A 108 -5.68 -11.64 11.63
N ALA A 109 -6.97 -11.69 11.30
CA ALA A 109 -7.79 -12.90 11.27
C ALA A 109 -7.76 -13.64 9.92
N THR A 110 -7.19 -13.03 8.88
CA THR A 110 -7.18 -13.58 7.52
C THR A 110 -6.26 -14.79 7.43
N ALA A 111 -6.82 -15.93 7.01
CA ALA A 111 -6.05 -17.15 6.81
C ALA A 111 -5.11 -17.04 5.58
N LEU A 112 -3.85 -17.43 5.76
CA LEU A 112 -2.82 -17.32 4.71
C LEU A 112 -3.09 -18.19 3.48
N ARG A 113 -3.63 -19.41 3.66
CA ARG A 113 -3.88 -20.35 2.54
C ARG A 113 -4.84 -19.76 1.50
N PRO A 114 -6.08 -19.35 1.85
CA PRO A 114 -7.00 -18.76 0.88
C PRO A 114 -6.47 -17.44 0.29
N LEU A 115 -5.67 -16.68 1.05
CA LEU A 115 -5.00 -15.49 0.53
C LEU A 115 -3.98 -15.85 -0.56
N ALA A 116 -3.16 -16.86 -0.35
CA ALA A 116 -2.20 -17.38 -1.32
C ALA A 116 -2.88 -17.93 -2.58
N ASP A 117 -3.99 -18.66 -2.42
CA ASP A 117 -4.76 -19.21 -3.54
C ASP A 117 -5.38 -18.10 -4.41
N ARG A 118 -5.92 -17.05 -3.77
CA ARG A 118 -6.39 -15.84 -4.47
C ARG A 118 -5.25 -15.14 -5.21
N LEU A 119 -4.11 -14.94 -4.55
CA LEU A 119 -2.94 -14.34 -5.16
C LEU A 119 -2.49 -15.13 -6.39
N ARG A 120 -2.35 -16.46 -6.28
CA ARG A 120 -1.97 -17.33 -7.41
C ARG A 120 -2.94 -17.26 -8.58
N SER A 121 -4.23 -17.12 -8.30
CA SER A 121 -5.27 -17.04 -9.32
C SER A 121 -5.21 -15.74 -10.13
N GLN A 122 -4.71 -14.66 -9.53
CA GLN A 122 -4.57 -13.35 -10.18
C GLN A 122 -3.15 -13.05 -10.69
N TRP A 123 -2.15 -13.73 -10.12
CA TRP A 123 -0.76 -13.53 -10.47
C TRP A 123 -0.52 -13.85 -11.95
N GLY A 124 0.14 -12.93 -12.65
CA GLY A 124 0.43 -13.07 -14.08
C GLY A 124 -0.60 -12.41 -15.01
N GLN A 125 -1.68 -11.83 -14.47
CA GLN A 125 -2.69 -11.10 -15.26
C GLN A 125 -2.58 -9.59 -15.09
N ALA A 126 -2.36 -9.13 -13.85
CA ALA A 126 -2.25 -7.73 -13.47
C ALA A 126 -1.36 -7.59 -12.22
N PRO A 127 -0.85 -6.39 -11.92
CA PRO A 127 -0.25 -6.11 -10.61
C PRO A 127 -1.27 -6.36 -9.50
N VAL A 128 -0.82 -7.00 -8.41
CA VAL A 128 -1.66 -7.30 -7.24
C VAL A 128 -1.15 -6.53 -6.03
N TYR A 129 -2.07 -5.89 -5.30
CA TYR A 129 -1.78 -5.10 -4.10
C TYR A 129 -2.37 -5.81 -2.89
N LEU A 130 -1.52 -6.41 -2.06
CA LEU A 130 -1.87 -7.00 -0.78
C LEU A 130 -1.80 -5.92 0.28
N ILE A 131 -2.95 -5.54 0.84
CA ILE A 131 -3.04 -4.45 1.81
C ILE A 131 -3.60 -4.97 3.13
N SER A 132 -2.85 -4.76 4.22
CA SER A 132 -3.35 -4.98 5.57
C SER A 132 -4.34 -3.89 5.97
N ARG A 133 -5.57 -4.26 6.33
CA ARG A 133 -6.62 -3.33 6.78
C ARG A 133 -6.35 -2.75 8.17
N ASP A 134 -5.85 -3.58 9.08
CA ASP A 134 -5.63 -3.23 10.48
C ASP A 134 -4.17 -2.86 10.79
N ALA A 135 -3.31 -2.94 9.78
CA ALA A 135 -1.89 -2.65 9.89
C ALA A 135 -1.17 -3.53 10.94
N ASP A 136 -1.67 -4.75 11.19
CA ASP A 136 -1.04 -5.69 12.11
C ASP A 136 0.33 -6.15 11.60
N LEU A 137 1.37 -5.85 12.38
CA LEU A 137 2.76 -6.11 12.02
C LEU A 137 3.08 -7.61 11.94
N SER A 138 2.47 -8.43 12.81
CA SER A 138 2.71 -9.87 12.83
C SER A 138 2.18 -10.50 11.55
N ARG A 139 0.96 -10.15 11.17
CA ARG A 139 0.32 -10.62 9.95
C ARG A 139 1.04 -10.11 8.71
N LEU A 140 1.50 -8.87 8.70
CA LEU A 140 2.33 -8.34 7.60
C LEU A 140 3.61 -9.16 7.41
N ALA A 141 4.30 -9.52 8.50
CA ALA A 141 5.50 -10.36 8.46
C ALA A 141 5.18 -11.78 7.97
N GLU A 142 4.08 -12.39 8.42
CA GLU A 142 3.61 -13.69 7.94
C GLU A 142 3.30 -13.70 6.44
N VAL A 143 2.61 -12.66 5.94
CA VAL A 143 2.31 -12.51 4.50
C VAL A 143 3.60 -12.28 3.71
N ARG A 144 4.54 -11.49 4.21
CA ARG A 144 5.87 -11.31 3.58
C ARG A 144 6.60 -12.65 3.46
N ALA A 145 6.65 -13.44 4.53
CA ALA A 145 7.27 -14.76 4.51
C ALA A 145 6.57 -15.71 3.53
N MET A 146 5.23 -15.65 3.44
CA MET A 146 4.46 -16.41 2.44
C MET A 146 4.86 -16.03 1.01
N LEU A 147 5.05 -14.74 0.70
CA LEU A 147 5.49 -14.28 -0.62
C LEU A 147 6.91 -14.77 -0.96
N ASP A 148 7.83 -14.70 -0.01
CA ASP A 148 9.21 -15.19 -0.17
C ASP A 148 9.24 -16.70 -0.50
N LEU A 149 8.43 -17.50 0.20
CA LEU A 149 8.26 -18.93 -0.08
C LEU A 149 7.67 -19.21 -1.48
N MET A 150 6.95 -18.25 -2.05
CA MET A 150 6.39 -18.33 -3.40
C MET A 150 7.37 -17.83 -4.48
N GLY A 151 8.53 -17.29 -4.10
CA GLY A 151 9.51 -16.71 -5.01
C GLY A 151 9.07 -15.36 -5.59
N LEU A 152 8.31 -14.58 -4.82
CA LEU A 152 7.69 -13.30 -5.20
C LEU A 152 8.30 -12.10 -4.48
#